data_AF-D3E198-F1
#
_entry.id   AF-D3E198-F1
#
_cell.length_a   1.000
_cell.length_b   1.000
_cell.length_c   1.000
_cell.angle_alpha   90.00
_cell.angle_beta   90.00
_cell.angle_gamma   90.00
#
_symmetry.space_group_name_H-M   'P 1'
#
loop_
_entity.id
_entity.type
_entity.pdbx_description
1 polymer ?
#
loop_
_entity_poly.entity_id
_entity_poly.type
_entity_poly.pdbx_seq_one_letter_code
_entity_poly.pdbx_strand_id
1 'polypeptide(L)'
;MGGIDESQSESIYTKVFLIEDPIAEDNDDLLKNKNNIYSRISLVNSYNKFILKTEGLNTKTSGTMTLTIDILRQSMNEILSREGVLYCSSEMTFFEEIVFKENDLDKFFELIGSPVIKVSTIAPFDCEEIIKCFIDKIYSEILIRW
;
A
#
# COMPACT_ATOMS: atom_id res chain seq x y z
N MET A 1 -5.93 -9.90 -2.64
CA MET A 1 -5.82 -11.27 -3.22
C MET A 1 -5.35 -12.23 -2.14
N GLY A 2 -5.64 -13.53 -2.25
CA GLY A 2 -4.99 -14.55 -1.40
C GLY A 2 -5.27 -14.46 0.11
N GLY A 3 -6.35 -13.77 0.53
CA GLY A 3 -6.82 -13.75 1.92
C GLY A 3 -7.84 -14.86 2.19
N ILE A 4 -8.81 -14.58 3.07
CA ILE A 4 -9.91 -15.53 3.31
C ILE A 4 -10.62 -15.90 2.01
N ASP A 5 -11.03 -17.16 1.89
CA ASP A 5 -11.82 -17.66 0.77
C ASP A 5 -13.33 -17.49 1.00
N GLU A 6 -14.12 -17.92 0.03
CA GLU A 6 -15.59 -17.84 0.06
C GLU A 6 -16.20 -18.73 1.16
N SER A 7 -15.68 -19.94 1.35
CA SER A 7 -16.15 -20.87 2.40
C SER A 7 -15.90 -20.32 3.80
N GLN A 8 -14.74 -19.68 4.01
CA GLN A 8 -14.41 -18.99 5.25
C GLN A 8 -15.32 -17.78 5.43
N SER A 9 -15.65 -17.05 4.36
CA SER A 9 -16.55 -15.89 4.41
C SER A 9 -17.96 -16.26 4.87
N GLU A 10 -18.52 -17.37 4.39
CA GLU A 10 -19.85 -17.89 4.81
C GLU A 10 -19.92 -18.22 6.31
N SER A 11 -18.78 -18.60 6.91
CA SER A 11 -18.72 -18.98 8.32
C SER A 11 -18.70 -17.78 9.29
N ILE A 12 -18.63 -16.54 8.78
CA ILE A 12 -18.51 -15.33 9.60
C ILE A 12 -19.90 -14.79 9.96
N TYR A 13 -20.18 -14.70 11.26
CA TYR A 13 -21.38 -14.10 11.84
C TYR A 13 -21.01 -12.88 12.68
N THR A 14 -21.40 -11.69 12.25
CA THR A 14 -21.04 -10.43 12.92
C THR A 14 -22.12 -9.35 12.72
N LYS A 15 -22.06 -8.26 13.49
CA LYS A 15 -22.92 -7.09 13.29
C LYS A 15 -22.40 -6.18 12.18
N VAL A 16 -21.08 -6.12 12.06
CA VAL A 16 -20.35 -5.24 11.15
C VAL A 16 -19.20 -6.04 10.55
N PHE A 17 -19.07 -5.98 9.24
CA PHE A 17 -17.98 -6.58 8.49
C PHE A 17 -17.37 -5.53 7.56
N LEU A 18 -16.04 -5.38 7.62
CA LEU A 18 -15.26 -4.49 6.78
C LEU A 18 -14.21 -5.34 6.05
N ILE A 19 -14.10 -5.17 4.73
CA ILE A 19 -13.07 -5.83 3.92
C ILE A 19 -12.32 -4.77 3.11
N GLU A 20 -11.00 -4.91 3.02
CA GLU A 20 -10.20 -4.07 2.14
C GLU A 20 -10.36 -4.50 0.67
N ASP A 21 -10.57 -3.53 -0.21
CA ASP A 21 -10.37 -3.72 -1.65
C ASP A 21 -8.89 -3.67 -1.97
N PRO A 22 -8.24 -4.79 -2.35
CA PRO A 22 -6.81 -4.82 -2.61
C PRO A 22 -6.42 -4.05 -3.88
N ILE A 23 -7.39 -3.65 -4.71
CA ILE A 23 -7.16 -2.83 -5.90
C ILE A 23 -7.18 -1.38 -5.47
N ALA A 24 -6.13 -0.62 -5.79
CA ALA A 24 -6.18 0.83 -5.65
C ALA A 24 -6.99 1.37 -6.83
N GLU A 25 -6.38 1.43 -8.01
CA GLU A 25 -6.92 2.15 -9.16
C GLU A 25 -7.39 1.19 -10.26
N ASP A 26 -8.25 1.66 -11.15
CA ASP A 26 -8.75 0.86 -12.29
C ASP A 26 -7.76 0.88 -13.48
N ASN A 27 -6.49 0.59 -13.20
CA ASN A 27 -5.38 0.71 -14.15
C ASN A 27 -4.70 -0.62 -14.52
N ASP A 28 -5.19 -1.76 -14.01
CA ASP A 28 -4.66 -3.10 -14.29
C ASP A 28 -5.79 -4.15 -14.36
N ASP A 29 -6.20 -4.49 -15.58
CA ASP A 29 -7.30 -5.43 -15.84
C ASP A 29 -7.05 -6.82 -15.23
N LEU A 30 -5.79 -7.29 -15.20
CA LEU A 30 -5.48 -8.63 -14.68
C LEU A 30 -5.71 -8.68 -13.17
N LEU A 31 -5.30 -7.63 -12.45
CA LEU A 31 -5.51 -7.57 -11.00
C LEU A 31 -6.99 -7.38 -10.68
N LYS A 32 -7.68 -6.52 -11.42
CA LYS A 32 -9.13 -6.31 -11.30
C LYS A 32 -9.91 -7.60 -11.48
N ASN A 33 -9.62 -8.36 -12.54
CA ASN A 33 -10.30 -9.62 -12.83
C ASN A 33 -10.00 -10.72 -11.81
N LYS A 34 -8.88 -10.64 -11.09
CA LYS A 34 -8.54 -11.54 -9.99
C LYS A 34 -9.16 -11.13 -8.65
N ASN A 35 -9.72 -9.91 -8.56
CA ASN A 35 -10.32 -9.41 -7.33
C ASN A 35 -11.71 -10.03 -7.10
N ASN A 36 -11.88 -10.75 -5.99
CA ASN A 36 -13.13 -11.41 -5.62
C ASN A 36 -13.74 -10.88 -4.30
N ILE A 37 -13.35 -9.68 -3.85
CA ILE A 37 -13.93 -9.08 -2.62
C ILE A 37 -15.46 -9.02 -2.65
N TYR A 38 -16.04 -8.76 -3.84
CA TYR A 38 -17.47 -8.56 -3.98
C TYR A 38 -18.26 -9.85 -3.77
N SER A 39 -17.67 -11.00 -4.12
CA SER A 39 -18.20 -12.33 -3.82
C SER A 39 -18.10 -12.61 -2.32
N ARG A 40 -16.89 -12.46 -1.75
CA ARG A 40 -16.63 -12.75 -0.33
C ARG A 40 -17.50 -11.96 0.64
N ILE A 41 -17.62 -10.65 0.45
CA ILE A 41 -18.47 -9.80 1.31
C ILE A 41 -19.97 -10.16 1.20
N SER A 42 -20.41 -10.66 0.04
CA SER A 42 -21.81 -11.06 -0.17
C SER A 42 -22.18 -12.28 0.68
N LEU A 43 -21.22 -13.18 0.90
CA LEU A 43 -21.39 -14.44 1.63
C LEU A 43 -21.37 -14.28 3.16
N VAL A 44 -20.76 -13.22 3.69
CA VAL A 44 -20.70 -12.98 5.14
C VAL A 44 -22.09 -12.74 5.72
N ASN A 45 -22.40 -13.38 6.86
CA ASN A 45 -23.62 -13.12 7.61
C ASN A 45 -23.45 -11.90 8.54
N SER A 46 -23.65 -10.70 7.98
CA SER A 46 -23.55 -9.43 8.70
C SER A 46 -24.66 -8.46 8.30
N TYR A 47 -25.17 -7.70 9.29
CA TYR A 47 -26.16 -6.64 9.08
C TYR A 47 -25.57 -5.42 8.37
N ASN A 48 -24.28 -5.13 8.59
CA ASN A 48 -23.60 -4.01 7.95
C ASN A 48 -22.33 -4.51 7.28
N LYS A 49 -22.16 -4.15 6.02
CA LYS A 49 -21.05 -4.61 5.18
C LYS A 49 -20.39 -3.41 4.52
N PHE A 50 -19.07 -3.35 4.65
CA PHE A 50 -18.30 -2.20 4.20
C PHE A 50 -17.08 -2.63 3.41
N ILE A 51 -16.66 -1.79 2.47
CA ILE A 51 -15.41 -1.95 1.73
C ILE A 51 -14.50 -0.77 2.08
N LEU A 52 -13.28 -1.06 2.54
CA LEU A 52 -12.22 -0.06 2.68
C LEU A 52 -11.53 0.09 1.33
N LYS A 53 -11.53 1.30 0.79
CA LYS A 53 -10.88 1.64 -0.48
C LYS A 53 -9.77 2.65 -0.21
N THR A 54 -8.56 2.40 -0.74
CA THR A 54 -7.41 3.29 -0.59
C THR A 54 -6.76 3.53 -1.94
N GLU A 55 -6.60 4.80 -2.34
CA GLU A 55 -6.26 5.24 -3.69
C GLU A 55 -5.41 6.52 -3.67
N GLY A 56 -5.07 7.06 -4.86
CA GLY A 56 -4.55 8.44 -5.01
C GLY A 56 -3.13 8.56 -5.57
N LEU A 57 -2.42 7.45 -5.72
CA LEU A 57 -1.04 7.42 -6.28
C LEU A 57 -0.95 6.83 -7.68
N ASN A 58 -2.08 6.47 -8.32
CA ASN A 58 -2.09 5.69 -9.55
C ASN A 58 -1.32 4.35 -9.41
N THR A 59 -1.40 3.72 -8.25
CA THR A 59 -0.79 2.41 -7.97
C THR A 59 -1.69 1.26 -8.40
N LYS A 60 -1.11 0.07 -8.50
CA LYS A 60 -1.84 -1.15 -8.88
C LYS A 60 -2.69 -1.73 -7.75
N THR A 61 -2.24 -1.59 -6.51
CA THR A 61 -2.91 -2.17 -5.32
C THR A 61 -2.97 -1.14 -4.19
N SER A 62 -3.93 -1.32 -3.29
CA SER A 62 -4.11 -0.54 -2.06
C SER A 62 -3.16 -0.96 -0.94
N GLY A 63 -2.42 -2.05 -1.15
CA GLY A 63 -1.60 -2.66 -0.10
C GLY A 63 -0.54 -1.68 0.40
N THR A 64 -0.40 -1.60 1.73
CA THR A 64 0.51 -0.67 2.39
C THR A 64 1.92 -0.69 1.80
N MET A 65 2.48 -1.87 1.55
CA MET A 65 3.82 -2.00 0.96
C MET A 65 3.90 -1.42 -0.46
N THR A 66 2.87 -1.66 -1.29
CA THR A 66 2.83 -1.11 -2.65
C THR A 66 2.75 0.41 -2.64
N LEU A 67 1.90 0.99 -1.79
CA LEU A 67 1.82 2.44 -1.62
C LEU A 67 3.15 3.03 -1.13
N THR A 68 3.78 2.42 -0.11
CA THR A 68 5.07 2.87 0.42
C THR A 68 6.17 2.85 -0.63
N ILE A 69 6.33 1.75 -1.37
CA ILE A 69 7.34 1.65 -2.42
C ILE A 69 7.09 2.68 -3.52
N ASP A 70 5.83 2.92 -3.88
CA ASP A 70 5.51 3.89 -4.91
C ASP A 70 5.72 5.35 -4.46
N ILE A 71 5.43 5.69 -3.20
CA ILE A 71 5.83 6.98 -2.59
C ILE A 71 7.34 7.17 -2.72
N LEU A 72 8.14 6.18 -2.33
CA LEU A 72 9.60 6.27 -2.39
C LEU A 72 10.08 6.44 -3.84
N ARG A 73 9.54 5.65 -4.77
CA ARG A 73 9.86 5.75 -6.20
C ARG A 73 9.54 7.12 -6.77
N GLN A 74 8.33 7.64 -6.52
CA GLN A 74 7.91 8.95 -7.01
C GLN A 74 8.73 10.09 -6.36
N SER A 75 9.00 10.00 -5.05
CA SER A 75 9.81 10.96 -4.32
C SER A 75 11.24 11.02 -4.84
N MET A 76 11.87 9.86 -5.08
CA MET A 76 13.22 9.81 -5.66
C MET A 76 13.25 10.39 -7.08
N ASN A 77 12.24 10.15 -7.90
CA ASN A 77 12.16 10.75 -9.25
C ASN A 77 12.09 12.28 -9.17
N GLU A 78 11.29 12.83 -8.26
CA GLU A 78 11.20 14.27 -8.02
C GLU A 78 12.53 14.83 -7.51
N ILE A 79 13.16 14.15 -6.52
CA ILE A 79 14.46 14.51 -5.97
C ILE A 79 15.54 14.56 -7.05
N LEU A 80 15.63 13.55 -7.92
CA LEU A 80 16.63 13.49 -8.99
C LEU A 80 16.50 14.62 -10.02
N SER A 81 15.32 15.23 -10.13
CA SER A 81 15.09 16.35 -11.04
C SER A 81 15.58 17.69 -10.51
N ARG A 82 15.92 17.79 -9.22
CA ARG A 82 16.34 19.05 -8.58
C ARG A 82 17.76 19.45 -8.97
N GLU A 83 17.95 20.74 -9.21
CA GLU A 83 19.27 21.30 -9.51
C GLU A 83 20.25 21.04 -8.36
N GLY A 84 21.46 20.61 -8.72
CA GLY A 84 22.53 20.30 -7.76
C GLY A 84 22.48 18.90 -7.15
N VAL A 85 21.46 18.09 -7.43
CA VAL A 85 21.42 16.68 -7.03
C VAL A 85 22.32 15.85 -7.95
N LEU A 86 23.22 15.05 -7.35
CA LEU A 86 24.09 14.12 -8.06
C LEU A 86 23.43 12.75 -8.22
N TYR A 87 22.88 12.23 -7.12
CA TYR A 87 22.13 10.98 -7.07
C TYR A 87 21.32 10.89 -5.77
N CYS A 88 20.32 10.01 -5.76
CA CYS A 88 19.66 9.55 -4.54
C CYS A 88 19.51 8.03 -4.54
N SER A 89 19.38 7.45 -3.35
CA SER A 89 19.15 6.03 -3.16
C SER A 89 18.19 5.75 -2.01
N SER A 90 17.51 4.62 -2.07
CA SER A 90 16.63 4.10 -1.03
C SER A 90 16.87 2.61 -0.87
N GLU A 91 16.88 2.12 0.37
CA GLU A 91 17.02 0.70 0.67
C GLU A 91 15.66 -0.01 0.51
N MET A 92 15.24 -0.17 -0.74
CA MET A 92 14.03 -0.93 -1.09
C MET A 92 14.37 -2.42 -1.21
N THR A 93 14.23 -3.14 -0.10
CA THR A 93 14.36 -4.60 -0.07
C THR A 93 13.01 -5.30 -0.28
N PHE A 94 13.03 -6.63 -0.40
CA PHE A 94 11.81 -7.43 -0.50
C PHE A 94 11.27 -7.76 0.91
N PHE A 95 10.66 -6.77 1.55
CA PHE A 95 10.19 -6.84 2.94
C PHE A 95 9.22 -8.00 3.21
N GLU A 96 8.38 -8.37 2.23
CA GLU A 96 7.46 -9.50 2.35
C GLU A 96 8.19 -10.83 2.58
N GLU A 97 9.38 -11.02 2.02
CA GLU A 97 10.16 -12.25 2.25
C GLU A 97 10.73 -12.31 3.65
N ILE A 98 11.19 -11.18 4.18
CA ILE A 98 11.67 -11.07 5.56
C ILE A 98 10.55 -11.47 6.54
N VAL A 99 9.34 -10.98 6.30
CA VAL A 99 8.18 -11.27 7.17
C VAL A 99 7.66 -12.70 6.96
N PHE A 100 7.40 -13.12 5.72
CA PHE A 100 6.64 -14.35 5.46
C PHE A 100 7.49 -15.60 5.21
N LYS A 101 8.75 -15.46 4.75
CA LYS A 101 9.64 -16.60 4.51
C LYS A 101 10.71 -16.74 5.57
N GLU A 102 11.41 -15.65 5.90
CA GLU A 102 12.45 -15.64 6.92
C GLU A 102 11.85 -15.64 8.34
N ASN A 103 10.64 -15.09 8.50
CA ASN A 103 9.95 -14.92 9.78
C ASN A 103 10.81 -14.14 10.80
N ASP A 104 11.53 -13.13 10.30
CA ASP A 104 12.46 -12.30 11.07
C ASP A 104 11.88 -10.88 11.24
N LEU A 105 11.03 -10.74 12.27
CA LEU A 105 10.38 -9.46 12.55
C LEU A 105 11.37 -8.42 13.09
N ASP A 106 12.41 -8.83 13.80
CA ASP A 106 13.42 -7.91 14.36
C ASP A 106 14.18 -7.22 13.21
N LYS A 107 14.61 -8.00 12.21
CA LYS A 107 15.20 -7.47 10.98
C LYS A 107 14.24 -6.57 10.21
N PHE A 108 12.96 -6.94 10.12
CA PHE A 108 11.96 -6.09 9.49
C PHE A 108 11.85 -4.72 10.20
N PHE A 109 11.74 -4.71 11.53
CA PHE A 109 11.64 -3.48 12.32
C PHE A 109 12.90 -2.61 12.24
N GLU A 110 14.08 -3.23 12.23
CA GLU A 110 15.34 -2.51 12.04
C GLU A 110 15.36 -1.78 10.69
N LEU A 111 14.96 -2.46 9.62
CA LEU A 111 14.99 -1.89 8.27
C LEU A 111 13.98 -0.75 8.09
N ILE A 112 12.74 -0.90 8.58
CA ILE A 112 11.74 0.18 8.45
C ILE A 112 12.02 1.37 9.38
N GLY A 113 12.86 1.21 10.39
CA GLY A 113 13.32 2.29 11.27
C GLY A 113 14.46 3.13 10.69
N SER A 114 15.03 2.73 9.55
CA SER A 114 16.17 3.41 8.94
C SER A 114 15.75 4.60 8.04
N PRO A 115 16.64 5.57 7.78
CA PRO A 115 16.36 6.65 6.84
C PRO A 115 16.01 6.12 5.44
N VAL A 116 14.84 6.51 4.95
CA VAL A 116 14.24 5.92 3.75
C VAL A 116 14.87 6.37 2.44
N ILE A 117 15.41 7.60 2.36
CA ILE A 117 16.08 8.15 1.18
C ILE A 117 17.38 8.83 1.59
N LYS A 118 18.47 8.55 0.87
CA LYS A 118 19.78 9.19 0.98
C LYS A 118 20.03 9.99 -0.28
N VAL A 119 20.40 11.27 -0.16
CA VAL A 119 20.60 12.18 -1.31
C VAL A 119 22.01 12.76 -1.27
N SER A 120 22.70 12.71 -2.40
CA SER A 120 23.95 13.45 -2.63
C SER A 120 23.63 14.71 -3.43
N THR A 121 23.92 15.89 -2.86
CA THR A 121 23.62 17.19 -3.49
C THR A 121 24.68 18.23 -3.12
N ILE A 122 24.94 19.18 -4.04
CA ILE A 122 25.73 20.38 -3.76
C ILE A 122 24.88 21.53 -3.17
N ALA A 123 23.56 21.38 -3.18
CA ALA A 123 22.59 22.33 -2.65
C ALA A 123 21.59 21.59 -1.76
N PRO A 124 21.75 21.60 -0.42
CA PRO A 124 20.86 20.91 0.50
C PRO A 124 19.42 21.43 0.45
N PHE A 125 18.46 20.53 0.62
CA PHE A 125 17.02 20.83 0.72
C PHE A 125 16.33 19.80 1.61
N ASP A 126 15.11 20.11 2.01
CA ASP A 126 14.28 19.20 2.79
C ASP A 126 13.65 18.11 1.90
N CYS A 127 13.98 16.85 2.18
CA CYS A 127 13.39 15.69 1.49
C CYS A 127 12.01 15.35 2.05
N GLU A 128 11.71 15.73 3.30
CA GLU A 128 10.46 15.41 3.97
C GLU A 128 9.27 16.08 3.27
N GLU A 129 9.44 17.34 2.84
CA GLU A 129 8.42 18.06 2.07
C GLU A 129 8.03 17.31 0.79
N ILE A 130 9.00 16.71 0.11
CA ILE A 130 8.76 15.97 -1.14
C ILE A 130 8.02 14.66 -0.84
N ILE A 131 8.49 13.91 0.15
CA ILE A 131 7.87 12.63 0.54
C ILE A 131 6.41 12.89 0.98
N LYS A 132 6.20 13.91 1.80
CA LYS A 132 4.88 14.32 2.28
C LYS A 132 3.93 14.69 1.15
N CYS A 133 4.40 15.36 0.10
CA CYS A 133 3.58 15.66 -1.08
C CYS A 133 2.98 14.40 -1.74
N PHE A 134 3.63 13.24 -1.65
CA PHE A 134 3.09 11.98 -2.16
C PHE A 134 2.24 11.25 -1.12
N ILE A 135 2.62 11.30 0.16
CA ILE A 135 1.77 10.77 1.25
C ILE A 135 0.40 11.45 1.24
N ASP A 136 0.35 12.78 1.11
CA ASP A 136 -0.87 13.57 1.14
C ASP A 136 -1.80 13.32 -0.06
N LYS A 137 -1.33 12.63 -1.10
CA LYS A 137 -2.17 12.18 -2.23
C LYS A 137 -2.97 10.93 -1.89
N ILE A 138 -2.52 10.14 -0.91
CA ILE A 138 -3.24 8.93 -0.50
C ILE A 138 -4.50 9.34 0.25
N TYR A 139 -5.63 8.82 -0.19
CA TYR A 139 -6.88 8.90 0.55
C TYR A 139 -7.46 7.50 0.77
N SER A 140 -8.17 7.34 1.87
CA SER A 140 -8.82 6.08 2.24
C SER A 140 -10.23 6.35 2.71
N GLU A 141 -11.20 5.61 2.17
CA GLU A 141 -12.62 5.78 2.47
C GLU A 141 -13.33 4.44 2.69
N ILE A 142 -14.43 4.51 3.46
CA ILE A 142 -15.29 3.37 3.72
C ILE A 142 -16.53 3.48 2.82
N LEU A 143 -16.64 2.56 1.87
CA LEU A 143 -17.80 2.43 0.99
C LEU A 143 -18.85 1.52 1.63
N ILE A 144 -20.10 1.95 1.63
CA ILE A 144 -21.22 1.22 2.23
C ILE A 144 -21.81 0.23 1.23
N ARG A 145 -22.04 -1.01 1.69
CA ARG A 145 -22.80 -2.02 0.95
C ARG A 145 -23.96 -2.52 1.81
N TRP A 146 -25.16 -2.53 1.22
CA TRP A 146 -26.40 -3.02 1.83
C TRP A 146 -26.47 -4.55 1.79
#